data_AF-A0A4E9FJ63-F1
#
_entry.id   AF-A0A4E9FJ63-F1
#
_cell.length_a   1.000
_cell.length_b   1.000
_cell.length_c   1.000
_cell.angle_alpha   90.00
_cell.angle_beta   90.00
_cell.angle_gamma   90.00
#
_symmetry.space_group_name_H-M   'P 1'
#
loop_
_entity.id
_entity.type
_entity.pdbx_description
1 polymer ?
#
loop_
_entity_poly.entity_id
_entity_poly.type
_entity_poly.pdbx_seq_one_letter_code
_entity_poly.pdbx_strand_id
1 'polypeptide(L)'
;MGSSQSYEESNRSDDLPKVIRIERSEIPEEYRTVAVSHDVVDQILNLGNPESGIVNDLRRQLAEEHQDNLKLREQIKNLSESKLSLQKAAAGKISVTDLQARKDAFDETVKRIEKQYFSYQPENVCKTFENDLMECIMKNKNKLLNCTSFAVDMTKCASDFREKVLKEVPHL
;
A
#
# COMPACT_ATOMS: atom_id res chain seq x y z
N MET A 1 -16.54 -1.45 54.40
CA MET A 1 -15.92 -2.46 53.51
C MET A 1 -17.00 -3.45 53.13
N GLY A 2 -17.61 -3.26 51.97
CA GLY A 2 -18.74 -4.07 51.51
C GLY A 2 -19.16 -3.63 50.12
N SER A 3 -19.56 -4.58 49.28
CA SER A 3 -20.52 -4.40 48.17
C SER A 3 -20.84 -5.77 47.56
N SER A 4 -22.01 -6.27 47.90
CA SER A 4 -22.78 -7.27 47.17
C SER A 4 -23.45 -6.58 45.98
N GLN A 5 -23.30 -7.07 44.75
CA GLN A 5 -24.14 -6.71 43.61
C GLN A 5 -24.06 -7.83 42.57
N SER A 6 -25.05 -8.25 41.79
CA SER A 6 -26.52 -8.17 41.80
C SER A 6 -26.91 -9.09 40.63
N TYR A 7 -27.88 -9.96 40.83
CA TYR A 7 -28.65 -10.61 39.78
C TYR A 7 -29.65 -9.58 39.26
N GLU A 8 -29.59 -9.23 37.97
CA GLU A 8 -30.75 -8.66 37.27
C GLU A 8 -30.86 -9.20 35.85
N GLU A 9 -32.12 -9.44 35.57
CA GLU A 9 -32.75 -10.12 34.45
C GLU A 9 -33.02 -9.12 33.33
N SER A 10 -32.78 -9.49 32.08
CA SER A 10 -33.37 -8.80 30.93
C SER A 10 -33.59 -9.75 29.77
N ASN A 11 -34.84 -10.21 29.69
CA ASN A 11 -35.50 -10.72 28.50
C ASN A 11 -35.37 -9.75 27.32
N ARG A 12 -35.00 -10.26 26.13
CA ARG A 12 -35.52 -9.80 24.82
C ARG A 12 -35.01 -10.68 23.68
N SER A 13 -35.96 -11.15 22.85
CA SER A 13 -35.82 -11.67 21.47
C SER A 13 -35.96 -13.20 21.29
N ASP A 14 -37.22 -13.66 21.37
CA ASP A 14 -37.74 -14.95 20.91
C ASP A 14 -37.76 -15.06 19.36
N ASP A 15 -36.64 -15.40 18.72
CA ASP A 15 -36.69 -15.97 17.34
C ASP A 15 -35.43 -16.76 16.93
N LEU A 16 -34.64 -17.19 17.91
CA LEU A 16 -33.51 -18.09 17.68
C LEU A 16 -33.80 -19.38 18.45
N PRO A 17 -33.56 -20.57 17.86
CA PRO A 17 -33.78 -21.82 18.55
C PRO A 17 -33.05 -21.77 19.89
N LYS A 18 -33.77 -22.03 20.98
CA LYS A 18 -33.26 -21.96 22.35
C LYS A 18 -32.07 -22.91 22.46
N VAL A 19 -30.86 -22.38 22.28
CA VAL A 19 -29.62 -23.16 22.40
C VAL A 19 -29.41 -23.41 23.88
N ILE A 20 -29.84 -24.58 24.35
CA ILE A 20 -29.52 -25.05 25.69
C ILE A 20 -28.03 -25.38 25.66
N ARG A 21 -27.22 -24.50 26.27
CA ARG A 21 -25.81 -24.75 26.52
C ARG A 21 -25.71 -25.58 27.79
N ILE A 22 -25.39 -26.86 27.65
CA ILE A 22 -25.08 -27.73 28.77
C ILE A 22 -23.57 -27.61 29.01
N GLU A 23 -23.17 -27.07 30.15
CA GLU A 23 -21.74 -27.05 30.50
C GLU A 23 -21.26 -28.47 30.84
N ARG A 24 -19.97 -28.77 30.60
CA ARG A 24 -19.40 -30.09 30.92
C ARG A 24 -19.52 -30.50 32.40
N SER A 25 -19.76 -29.53 33.27
CA SER A 25 -20.04 -29.67 34.70
C SER A 25 -21.48 -30.10 35.01
N GLU A 26 -22.42 -29.85 34.10
CA GLU A 26 -23.85 -30.15 34.27
C GLU A 26 -24.22 -31.56 33.80
N ILE A 27 -23.30 -32.27 33.15
CA ILE A 27 -23.49 -33.63 32.67
C ILE A 27 -23.33 -34.60 33.86
N PRO A 28 -24.39 -35.34 34.25
CA PRO A 28 -24.29 -36.33 35.33
C PRO A 28 -23.21 -37.37 35.01
N GLU A 29 -22.52 -37.89 36.03
CA GLU A 29 -21.41 -38.83 35.84
C GLU A 29 -21.78 -40.04 34.99
N GLU A 30 -23.03 -40.51 35.07
CA GLU A 30 -23.52 -41.65 34.29
C GLU A 30 -23.45 -41.43 32.77
N TYR A 31 -23.52 -40.19 32.30
CA TYR A 31 -23.54 -39.83 30.88
C TYR A 31 -22.20 -39.30 30.37
N ARG A 32 -21.24 -39.05 31.26
CA ARG A 32 -19.95 -38.45 30.91
C ARG A 32 -19.10 -39.35 29.98
N THR A 33 -19.37 -40.64 30.00
CA THR A 33 -18.67 -41.68 29.22
C THR A 33 -19.46 -42.18 28.01
N VAL A 34 -20.70 -41.71 27.79
CA VAL A 34 -21.52 -42.13 26.65
C VAL A 34 -21.15 -41.28 25.44
N ALA A 35 -20.20 -41.78 24.65
CA ALA A 35 -19.90 -41.20 23.34
C ALA A 35 -21.00 -41.60 22.33
N VAL A 36 -21.63 -40.62 21.70
CA VAL A 36 -22.47 -40.87 20.52
C VAL A 36 -21.54 -41.19 19.34
N SER A 37 -21.78 -42.30 18.64
CA SER A 37 -20.95 -42.68 17.49
C SER A 37 -21.11 -41.69 16.33
N HIS A 38 -20.05 -41.52 15.54
CA HIS A 38 -20.03 -40.66 14.36
C HIS A 38 -21.17 -40.99 13.39
N ASP A 39 -21.49 -42.28 13.24
CA ASP A 39 -22.53 -42.77 12.33
C ASP A 39 -23.94 -42.23 12.66
N VAL A 40 -24.28 -42.06 13.94
CA VAL A 40 -25.58 -41.51 14.35
C VAL A 40 -25.68 -40.03 14.01
N VAL A 41 -24.57 -39.30 14.14
CA VAL A 41 -24.50 -37.88 13.78
C VAL A 41 -24.66 -37.69 12.27
N ASP A 42 -23.96 -38.51 11.47
CA ASP A 42 -24.06 -38.47 10.01
C ASP A 42 -25.45 -38.85 9.51
N GLN A 43 -26.11 -39.82 10.13
CA GLN A 43 -27.47 -40.23 9.74
C GLN A 43 -28.49 -39.10 9.96
N ILE A 44 -28.39 -38.37 11.07
CA ILE A 44 -29.29 -37.23 11.37
C ILE A 44 -29.06 -36.08 10.38
N LEU A 45 -27.80 -35.79 10.05
CA LEU A 45 -27.45 -34.76 9.06
C LEU A 45 -27.91 -35.11 7.64
N ASN A 46 -27.96 -36.39 7.29
CA ASN A 46 -28.34 -36.86 5.96
C ASN A 46 -29.85 -37.07 5.77
N LEU A 47 -30.65 -37.18 6.85
CA LEU A 47 -32.10 -37.44 6.75
C LEU A 47 -32.94 -36.22 6.35
N GLY A 48 -32.38 -35.01 6.38
CA GLY A 48 -33.13 -33.75 6.26
C GLY A 48 -33.19 -33.09 4.87
N ASN A 49 -32.95 -33.80 3.76
CA ASN A 49 -32.46 -33.13 2.55
C ASN A 49 -33.37 -33.19 1.28
N PRO A 50 -34.34 -32.27 1.11
CA PRO A 50 -34.79 -31.79 -0.20
C PRO A 50 -33.96 -30.59 -0.72
N GLU A 51 -33.04 -30.03 0.08
CA GLU A 51 -32.20 -28.87 -0.27
C GLU A 51 -30.78 -29.23 -0.77
N SER A 52 -30.61 -30.47 -1.25
CA SER A 52 -29.31 -31.10 -1.52
C SER A 52 -28.44 -30.27 -2.46
N GLY A 53 -29.04 -29.63 -3.47
CA GLY A 53 -28.31 -28.74 -4.39
C GLY A 53 -27.73 -27.51 -3.69
N ILE A 54 -28.53 -26.81 -2.87
CA ILE A 54 -28.13 -25.57 -2.19
C ILE A 54 -27.08 -25.87 -1.14
N VAL A 55 -27.23 -26.96 -0.37
CA VAL A 55 -26.26 -27.38 0.64
C VAL A 55 -24.92 -27.76 -0.01
N ASN A 56 -24.93 -28.42 -1.17
CA ASN A 56 -23.71 -28.75 -1.90
C ASN A 56 -23.03 -27.50 -2.50
N ASP A 57 -23.81 -26.54 -3.01
CA ASP A 57 -23.26 -25.27 -3.49
C ASP A 57 -22.66 -24.43 -2.34
N LEU A 58 -23.32 -24.35 -1.18
CA LEU A 58 -22.80 -23.71 0.04
C LEU A 58 -21.51 -24.38 0.52
N ARG A 59 -21.44 -25.73 0.50
CA ARG A 59 -20.22 -26.46 0.85
C ARG A 59 -19.07 -26.16 -0.11
N ARG A 60 -19.35 -26.05 -1.42
CA ARG A 60 -18.34 -25.68 -2.42
C ARG A 60 -17.83 -24.25 -2.18
N GLN A 61 -18.74 -23.29 -1.99
CA GLN A 61 -18.36 -21.90 -1.70
C GLN A 61 -17.56 -21.76 -0.41
N LEU A 62 -17.94 -22.49 0.65
CA LEU A 62 -17.20 -22.49 1.91
C LEU A 62 -15.79 -23.07 1.74
N ALA A 63 -15.62 -24.13 0.96
CA ALA A 63 -14.31 -24.70 0.67
C ALA A 63 -13.41 -23.74 -0.13
N GLU A 64 -13.98 -23.03 -1.12
CA GLU A 64 -13.28 -21.99 -1.89
C GLU A 64 -12.86 -20.81 -1.00
N GLU A 65 -13.77 -20.30 -0.16
CA GLU A 65 -13.46 -19.19 0.77
C GLU A 65 -12.38 -19.60 1.78
N HIS A 66 -12.42 -20.82 2.31
CA HIS A 66 -11.36 -21.32 3.19
C HIS A 66 -10.00 -21.38 2.49
N GLN A 67 -9.96 -21.81 1.23
CA GLN A 67 -8.71 -21.86 0.46
C GLN A 67 -8.16 -20.45 0.22
N ASP A 68 -9.00 -19.49 -0.12
CA ASP A 68 -8.57 -18.12 -0.33
C ASP A 68 -8.17 -17.43 0.98
N ASN A 69 -8.87 -17.70 2.09
CA ASN A 69 -8.50 -17.22 3.41
C ASN A 69 -7.12 -17.75 3.84
N LEU A 70 -6.80 -19.01 3.53
CA LEU A 70 -5.48 -19.59 3.78
C LEU A 70 -4.38 -18.89 2.98
N LYS A 71 -4.59 -18.67 1.67
CA LYS A 71 -3.64 -17.92 0.82
C LYS A 71 -3.44 -16.49 1.32
N LEU A 72 -4.53 -15.80 1.69
CA LEU A 72 -4.47 -14.44 2.24
C LEU A 72 -3.72 -14.40 3.56
N ARG A 73 -3.94 -15.37 4.46
CA ARG A 73 -3.17 -15.48 5.72
C ARG A 73 -1.69 -15.70 5.48
N GLU A 74 -1.33 -16.52 4.49
CA GLU A 74 0.07 -16.75 4.12
C GLU A 74 0.72 -15.48 3.53
N GLN A 75 0.02 -14.77 2.65
CA GLN A 75 0.48 -13.48 2.13
C GLN A 75 0.65 -12.43 3.23
N ILE A 76 -0.31 -12.33 4.16
CA ILE A 76 -0.22 -11.42 5.32
C ILE A 76 0.97 -11.80 6.19
N LYS A 77 1.20 -13.10 6.43
CA LYS A 77 2.35 -13.58 7.20
C LYS A 77 3.67 -13.14 6.54
N ASN A 78 3.82 -13.36 5.24
CA ASN A 78 5.03 -12.97 4.49
C ASN A 78 5.27 -11.46 4.49
N LEU A 79 4.20 -10.66 4.32
CA LEU A 79 4.28 -9.20 4.43
C LEU A 79 4.60 -8.74 5.86
N SER A 80 4.05 -9.41 6.86
CA SER A 80 4.33 -9.12 8.28
C SER A 80 5.79 -9.41 8.62
N GLU A 81 6.37 -10.50 8.13
CA GLU A 81 7.79 -10.84 8.31
C GLU A 81 8.71 -9.84 7.60
N SER A 82 8.34 -9.40 6.40
CA SER A 82 9.06 -8.35 5.66
C SER A 82 9.00 -7.01 6.38
N LYS A 83 7.83 -6.60 6.89
CA LYS A 83 7.68 -5.38 7.69
C LYS A 83 8.42 -5.48 9.02
N LEU A 84 8.41 -6.64 9.68
CA LEU A 84 9.17 -6.87 10.91
C LEU A 84 10.67 -6.78 10.66
N SER A 85 11.15 -7.24 9.51
CA SER A 85 12.56 -7.11 9.11
C SER A 85 12.94 -5.65 8.84
N LEU A 86 12.08 -4.88 8.18
CA LEU A 86 12.24 -3.43 7.99
C LEU A 86 12.18 -2.67 9.32
N GLN A 87 11.25 -3.02 10.21
CA GLN A 87 11.16 -2.43 11.54
C GLN A 87 12.32 -2.84 12.42
N LYS A 88 12.85 -4.07 12.34
CA LYS A 88 14.09 -4.47 13.03
C LYS A 88 15.31 -3.76 12.47
N ALA A 89 15.37 -3.53 11.16
CA ALA A 89 16.43 -2.74 10.54
C ALA A 89 16.35 -1.24 10.89
N ALA A 90 15.15 -0.74 11.19
CA ALA A 90 14.91 0.64 11.62
C ALA A 90 14.96 0.85 13.15
N ALA A 91 14.62 -0.17 13.94
CA ALA A 91 14.54 -0.14 15.41
C ALA A 91 15.72 -0.85 16.11
N GLY A 92 16.56 -1.57 15.36
CA GLY A 92 17.89 -1.92 15.85
C GLY A 92 18.64 -0.64 16.20
N LYS A 93 19.50 -0.68 17.22
CA LYS A 93 20.44 0.42 17.49
C LYS A 93 21.38 0.54 16.30
N ILE A 94 20.95 1.26 15.25
CA ILE A 94 21.79 1.60 14.12
C ILE A 94 22.95 2.36 14.73
N SER A 95 24.16 1.82 14.61
CA SER A 95 25.33 2.45 15.19
C SER A 95 25.53 3.81 14.51
N VAL A 96 26.09 4.79 15.21
CA VAL A 96 26.41 6.10 14.62
C VAL A 96 27.28 5.92 13.38
N THR A 97 28.14 4.89 13.37
CA THR A 97 28.96 4.48 12.24
C THR A 97 28.15 4.00 11.04
N ASP A 98 27.08 3.23 11.24
CA ASP A 98 26.22 2.78 10.14
C ASP A 98 25.41 3.93 9.53
N LEU A 99 24.96 4.88 10.35
CA LEU A 99 24.30 6.10 9.87
C LEU A 99 25.27 6.96 9.06
N GLN A 100 26.51 7.10 9.53
CA GLN A 100 27.53 7.86 8.82
C GLN A 100 27.87 7.20 7.48
N ALA A 101 28.03 5.87 7.43
CA ALA A 101 28.28 5.16 6.17
C ALA A 101 27.14 5.32 5.16
N ARG A 102 25.88 5.31 5.61
CA ARG A 102 24.71 5.57 4.76
C ARG A 102 24.67 7.02 4.26
N LYS A 103 25.02 7.97 5.11
CA LYS A 103 25.14 9.38 4.75
C LYS A 103 26.23 9.57 3.69
N ASP A 104 27.41 8.98 3.89
CA ASP A 104 28.53 9.09 2.96
C ASP A 104 28.15 8.49 1.58
N ALA A 105 27.48 7.34 1.56
CA ALA A 105 26.98 6.73 0.33
C ALA A 105 25.91 7.60 -0.38
N PHE A 106 25.06 8.27 0.38
CA PHE A 106 24.09 9.22 -0.16
C PHE A 106 24.79 10.46 -0.75
N ASP A 107 25.71 11.06 -0.01
CA ASP A 107 26.47 12.24 -0.44
C ASP A 107 27.32 11.92 -1.68
N GLU A 108 27.90 10.73 -1.78
CA GLU A 108 28.60 10.25 -2.97
C GLU A 108 27.65 10.13 -4.17
N THR A 109 26.45 9.58 -3.96
CA THR A 109 25.43 9.46 -5.00
C THR A 109 24.96 10.82 -5.50
N VAL A 110 24.73 11.77 -4.59
CA VAL A 110 24.40 13.15 -4.93
C VAL A 110 25.52 13.76 -5.75
N LYS A 111 26.77 13.69 -5.31
CA LYS A 111 27.93 14.21 -6.07
C LYS A 111 28.04 13.58 -7.46
N ARG A 112 27.74 12.29 -7.60
CA ARG A 112 27.74 11.60 -8.89
C ARG A 112 26.64 12.12 -9.81
N ILE A 113 25.42 12.29 -9.28
CA ILE A 113 24.30 12.87 -10.03
C ILE A 113 24.63 14.32 -10.40
N GLU A 114 25.16 15.11 -9.48
CA GLU A 114 25.54 16.49 -9.77
C GLU A 114 26.62 16.56 -10.86
N LYS A 115 27.63 15.70 -10.79
CA LYS A 115 28.64 15.61 -11.84
C LYS A 115 28.07 15.12 -13.17
N GLN A 116 27.09 14.23 -13.17
CA GLN A 116 26.51 13.70 -14.41
C GLN A 116 25.55 14.71 -15.07
N TYR A 117 24.73 15.39 -14.28
CA TYR A 117 23.62 16.20 -14.78
C TYR A 117 23.87 17.72 -14.70
N PHE A 118 24.67 18.19 -13.73
CA PHE A 118 24.94 19.62 -13.52
C PHE A 118 26.34 20.05 -13.92
N SER A 119 27.22 19.15 -14.36
CA SER A 119 28.55 19.55 -14.88
C SER A 119 28.45 20.28 -16.22
N TYR A 120 27.45 19.94 -17.03
CA TYR A 120 27.21 20.60 -18.30
C TYR A 120 26.19 21.72 -18.10
N GLN A 121 26.70 22.91 -17.77
CA GLN A 121 25.95 24.16 -17.81
C GLN A 121 26.41 24.96 -19.02
N PRO A 122 25.76 24.78 -20.17
CA PRO A 122 26.15 25.49 -21.37
C PRO A 122 25.89 27.00 -21.20
N GLU A 123 26.78 27.82 -21.76
CA GLU A 123 26.64 29.28 -21.74
C GLU A 123 25.30 29.70 -22.39
N ASN A 124 24.73 30.83 -21.97
CA ASN A 124 23.50 31.35 -22.56
C ASN A 124 23.75 31.83 -24.01
N VAL A 125 23.58 30.92 -24.96
CA VAL A 125 23.75 31.16 -26.40
C VAL A 125 22.74 32.19 -26.93
N CYS A 126 21.57 32.31 -26.30
CA CYS A 126 20.49 33.18 -26.73
C CYS A 126 20.50 34.56 -26.07
N LYS A 127 21.55 34.90 -25.32
CA LYS A 127 21.68 36.17 -24.60
C LYS A 127 21.49 37.41 -25.50
N THR A 128 21.94 37.36 -26.75
CA THR A 128 21.76 38.46 -27.69
C THR A 128 20.29 38.70 -28.01
N PHE A 129 19.54 37.64 -28.35
CA PHE A 129 18.10 37.73 -28.62
C PHE A 129 17.30 38.13 -27.38
N GLU A 130 17.73 37.69 -26.20
CA GLU A 130 17.15 38.12 -24.93
C GLU A 130 17.31 39.63 -24.72
N ASN A 131 18.51 40.17 -24.93
CA ASN A 131 18.75 41.61 -24.81
C ASN A 131 17.93 42.41 -25.82
N ASP A 132 17.87 41.97 -27.08
CA ASP A 132 17.11 42.64 -28.14
C ASP A 132 15.60 42.62 -27.86
N LEU A 133 15.08 41.48 -27.38
CA LEU A 133 13.69 41.33 -26.96
C LEU A 133 13.38 42.26 -25.78
N MET A 134 14.25 42.29 -24.77
CA MET A 134 14.09 43.16 -23.61
C MET A 134 14.15 44.64 -23.99
N GLU A 135 15.06 45.02 -24.88
CA GLU A 135 15.14 46.38 -25.41
C GLU A 135 13.86 46.76 -26.19
N CYS A 136 13.32 45.84 -26.99
CA CYS A 136 12.07 46.04 -27.70
C CYS A 136 10.89 46.24 -26.73
N ILE A 137 10.78 45.41 -25.69
CA ILE A 137 9.74 45.50 -24.66
C ILE A 137 9.85 46.83 -23.90
N MET A 138 11.07 47.22 -23.54
CA MET A 138 11.32 48.49 -22.85
C MET A 138 10.91 49.71 -23.69
N LYS A 139 11.13 49.66 -25.01
CA LYS A 139 10.69 50.70 -25.96
C LYS A 139 9.19 50.66 -26.26
N ASN A 140 8.57 49.48 -26.25
CA ASN A 140 7.18 49.25 -26.67
C ASN A 140 6.29 48.72 -25.53
N LYS A 141 6.33 49.36 -24.34
CA LYS A 141 5.62 48.90 -23.13
C LYS A 141 4.13 48.60 -23.35
N ASN A 142 3.47 49.35 -24.23
CA ASN A 142 2.03 49.23 -24.51
C ASN A 142 1.72 48.50 -25.83
N LYS A 143 2.74 48.00 -26.54
CA LYS A 143 2.62 47.37 -27.87
C LYS A 143 3.53 46.14 -27.97
N LEU A 144 3.34 45.15 -27.10
CA LEU A 144 4.17 43.92 -27.07
C LEU A 144 4.17 43.15 -28.40
N LEU A 145 3.09 43.25 -29.19
CA LEU A 145 2.99 42.63 -30.52
C LEU A 145 4.02 43.17 -31.52
N ASN A 146 4.58 44.36 -31.29
CA ASN A 146 5.68 44.87 -32.11
C ASN A 146 6.98 44.08 -31.90
N CYS A 147 7.08 43.33 -30.80
CA CYS A 147 8.26 42.53 -30.46
C CYS A 147 8.12 41.05 -30.83
N THR A 148 7.04 40.65 -31.50
CA THR A 148 6.78 39.24 -31.85
C THR A 148 7.88 38.63 -32.72
N SER A 149 8.54 39.41 -33.59
CA SER A 149 9.66 38.93 -34.40
C SER A 149 10.83 38.44 -33.53
N PHE A 150 11.19 39.20 -32.48
CA PHE A 150 12.25 38.82 -31.54
C PHE A 150 11.91 37.54 -30.76
N ALA A 151 10.62 37.33 -30.46
CA ALA A 151 10.16 36.10 -29.82
C ALA A 151 10.33 34.88 -30.74
N VAL A 152 10.14 35.02 -32.05
CA VAL A 152 10.40 33.96 -33.03
C VAL A 152 11.89 33.62 -33.06
N ASP A 153 12.78 34.62 -33.09
CA ASP A 153 14.22 34.41 -33.10
C ASP A 153 14.71 33.75 -31.81
N MET A 154 14.19 34.18 -30.66
CA MET A 154 14.49 33.57 -29.35
C MET A 154 14.01 32.11 -29.28
N THR A 155 12.81 31.83 -29.79
CA THR A 155 12.26 30.47 -29.81
C THR A 155 13.09 29.55 -30.70
N LYS A 156 13.53 30.06 -31.85
CA LYS A 156 14.42 29.35 -32.76
C LYS A 156 15.77 29.06 -32.10
N CYS A 157 16.41 30.08 -31.51
CA CYS A 157 17.68 29.92 -30.80
C CYS A 157 17.59 28.86 -29.68
N ALA A 158 16.53 28.91 -28.87
CA ALA A 158 16.31 27.93 -27.80
C ALA A 158 16.09 26.51 -28.35
N SER A 159 15.42 26.37 -29.49
CA SER A 159 15.17 25.09 -30.15
C SER A 159 16.46 24.49 -30.73
N ASP A 160 17.25 25.30 -31.45
CA ASP A 160 18.54 24.91 -32.03
C ASP A 160 19.53 24.50 -30.93
N PHE A 161 19.55 25.26 -29.83
CA PHE A 161 20.36 24.95 -28.67
C PHE A 161 19.92 23.64 -28.00
N ARG A 162 18.62 23.44 -27.79
CA ARG A 162 18.08 22.18 -27.27
C ARG A 162 18.50 21.00 -28.13
N GLU A 163 18.41 21.12 -29.46
CA GLU A 163 18.83 20.06 -30.37
C GLU A 163 20.33 19.77 -30.26
N LYS A 164 21.17 20.82 -30.10
CA LYS A 164 22.61 20.66 -29.87
C LYS A 164 22.92 19.95 -28.56
N VAL A 165 22.27 20.34 -27.46
CA VAL A 165 22.44 19.68 -26.15
C VAL A 165 22.02 18.22 -26.19
N LEU A 166 20.91 17.91 -26.85
CA LEU A 166 20.45 16.52 -27.00
C LEU A 166 21.41 15.64 -27.84
N LYS A 167 22.17 16.25 -28.77
CA LYS A 167 23.22 15.54 -29.52
C LYS A 167 24.51 15.34 -28.72
N GLU A 168 24.89 16.32 -27.89
CA GLU A 168 26.10 16.27 -27.07
C GLU A 168 25.94 15.44 -25.79
N VAL A 169 24.70 15.18 -25.34
CA VAL A 169 24.39 14.31 -24.20
C VAL A 169 23.75 13.00 -24.69
N PRO A 170 24.49 12.09 -25.34
CA PRO A 170 23.96 10.83 -25.89
C PRO A 170 23.63 9.76 -24.83
N HIS A 171 23.76 10.06 -23.53
CA HIS A 171 23.64 9.09 -22.43
C HIS A 171 22.73 9.54 -21.28
N LEU A 172 21.59 10.13 -21.61
CA LEU A 172 20.40 10.05 -20.74
C LEU A 172 19.65 8.74 -21.02
#